data_AF-A0A6G5RBP2-F1
#
_entry.id   AF-A0A6G5RBP2-F1
#
_cell.length_a   1.000
_cell.length_b   1.000
_cell.length_c   1.000
_cell.angle_alpha   90.00
_cell.angle_beta   90.00
_cell.angle_gamma   90.00
#
_symmetry.space_group_name_H-M   'P 1'
#
loop_
_entity.id
_entity.type
_entity.pdbx_description
1 polymer ?
#
loop_
_entity_poly.entity_id
_entity_poly.type
_entity_poly.pdbx_seq_one_letter_code
_entity_poly.pdbx_strand_id
1 'polypeptide(L)'
;MTGTMDHRAVRDERHSVGELVGQATEQLSTLMRQEVALAKEELAEKGRRAGRGGGLLGAAGAVAYAGFLALAGTGAAALSLVLPVWAAALIVTGVLFAIAAVLAAVGRGQLRKAAPPTPERTLGSVRADVEEIKERAHR
;
A
#
# COMPACT_ATOMS: atom_id res chain seq x y z
N MET A 1 -48.27 -54.14 43.96
CA MET A 1 -48.75 -52.79 43.58
C MET A 1 -48.02 -51.83 44.50
N THR A 2 -47.18 -50.89 44.07
CA THR A 2 -47.28 -49.97 42.93
C THR A 2 -45.89 -49.41 42.67
N GLY A 3 -45.46 -49.38 41.40
CA GLY A 3 -44.21 -48.75 40.99
C GLY A 3 -44.38 -47.25 40.81
N THR A 4 -43.45 -46.46 41.36
CA THR A 4 -43.28 -45.05 41.04
C THR A 4 -42.23 -44.94 39.94
N MET A 5 -42.68 -44.93 38.68
CA MET A 5 -41.84 -44.48 37.57
C MET A 5 -41.76 -42.95 37.64
N ASP A 6 -40.62 -42.47 38.09
CA ASP A 6 -40.26 -41.07 38.08
C ASP A 6 -40.09 -40.64 36.63
N HIS A 7 -41.14 -40.04 36.06
CA HIS A 7 -41.11 -39.40 34.77
C HIS A 7 -40.22 -38.16 34.88
N ARG A 8 -38.90 -38.33 34.67
CA ARG A 8 -38.08 -37.23 34.18
C ARG A 8 -38.69 -36.82 32.85
N ALA A 9 -39.45 -35.74 32.90
CA ALA A 9 -39.91 -35.02 31.74
C ALA A 9 -38.69 -34.76 30.87
N VAL A 10 -38.56 -35.54 29.80
CA VAL A 10 -37.75 -35.20 28.64
C VAL A 10 -38.36 -33.90 28.16
N ARG A 11 -37.78 -32.78 28.59
CA ARG A 11 -38.04 -31.48 27.97
C ARG A 11 -37.78 -31.70 26.50
N ASP A 12 -38.85 -31.59 25.74
CA ASP A 12 -38.87 -31.64 24.30
C ASP A 12 -38.10 -30.40 23.81
N GLU A 13 -36.76 -30.49 23.78
CA GLU A 13 -35.85 -29.49 23.23
C GLU A 13 -35.92 -29.50 21.70
N ARG A 14 -37.13 -29.41 21.15
CA ARG A 14 -37.33 -28.99 19.77
C ARG A 14 -37.10 -27.49 19.72
N HIS A 15 -35.82 -27.11 19.63
CA HIS A 15 -35.42 -25.73 19.35
C HIS A 15 -36.30 -25.20 18.21
N SER A 16 -37.02 -24.11 18.49
CA SER A 16 -37.90 -23.50 17.51
C SER A 16 -37.07 -23.00 16.33
N VAL A 17 -37.61 -23.07 15.10
CA VAL A 17 -36.93 -22.54 13.91
C VAL A 17 -36.51 -21.07 14.11
N GLY A 18 -37.28 -20.30 14.89
CA GLY A 18 -36.92 -18.93 15.26
C GLY A 18 -35.69 -18.82 16.16
N GLU A 19 -35.44 -19.80 17.03
CA GLU A 19 -34.30 -19.85 17.94
C GLU A 19 -33.00 -20.22 17.18
N LEU A 20 -33.09 -21.14 16.23
CA LEU A 20 -31.98 -21.52 15.34
C LEU A 20 -31.57 -20.36 14.41
N VAL A 21 -32.54 -19.62 13.86
CA VAL A 21 -32.27 -18.41 13.05
C VAL A 21 -31.64 -17.30 13.91
N GLY A 22 -32.09 -17.14 15.15
CA GLY A 22 -31.46 -16.25 16.13
C GLY A 22 -30.00 -16.60 16.39
N GLN A 23 -29.72 -17.87 16.70
CA GLN A 23 -28.35 -18.35 16.93
C GLN A 23 -27.45 -18.23 15.68
N ALA A 24 -27.95 -18.55 14.49
CA ALA A 24 -27.18 -18.41 13.25
C ALA A 24 -26.84 -16.93 12.96
N THR A 25 -27.76 -16.01 13.23
CA THR A 25 -27.54 -14.56 13.07
C THR A 25 -26.52 -14.04 14.10
N GLU A 26 -26.60 -14.51 15.35
CA GLU A 26 -25.65 -14.21 16.42
C GLU A 26 -24.22 -14.70 16.06
N GLN A 27 -24.12 -15.92 15.54
CA GLN A 27 -22.87 -16.52 15.09
C GLN A 27 -22.29 -15.76 13.90
N LEU A 28 -23.10 -15.38 12.92
CA LEU A 28 -22.65 -14.58 11.78
C LEU A 28 -22.19 -13.18 12.21
N SER A 29 -22.90 -12.52 13.12
CA SER A 29 -22.50 -11.24 13.71
C SER A 29 -21.17 -11.34 14.44
N THR A 30 -20.99 -12.44 15.19
CA THR A 30 -19.73 -12.73 15.89
C THR A 30 -18.58 -12.96 14.91
N LEU A 31 -18.79 -13.77 13.88
CA LEU A 31 -17.80 -14.06 12.83
C LEU A 31 -17.38 -12.78 12.10
N MET A 32 -18.34 -11.94 11.69
CA MET A 32 -18.05 -10.66 11.04
C MET A 32 -17.22 -9.75 11.92
N ARG A 33 -17.50 -9.71 13.22
CA ARG A 33 -16.73 -8.92 14.19
C ARG A 33 -15.30 -9.43 14.35
N GLN A 34 -15.11 -10.75 14.32
CA GLN A 34 -13.80 -11.40 14.34
C GLN A 34 -13.01 -11.12 13.05
N GLU A 35 -13.65 -11.22 11.88
CA GLU A 35 -13.00 -10.95 10.60
C GLU A 35 -12.53 -9.49 10.49
N VAL A 36 -13.35 -8.55 10.98
CA VAL A 36 -12.96 -7.14 11.09
C VAL A 36 -11.80 -6.96 12.07
N ALA A 37 -11.80 -7.67 13.20
CA ALA A 37 -10.69 -7.61 14.16
C ALA A 37 -9.39 -8.15 13.56
N LEU A 38 -9.45 -9.28 12.87
CA LEU A 38 -8.33 -9.90 12.16
C LEU A 38 -7.80 -8.97 11.06
N ALA A 39 -8.68 -8.42 10.22
CA ALA A 39 -8.30 -7.48 9.16
C ALA A 39 -7.62 -6.23 9.73
N LYS A 40 -8.10 -5.70 10.88
CA LYS A 40 -7.45 -4.58 11.58
C LYS A 40 -6.04 -4.95 12.05
N GLU A 41 -5.85 -6.14 12.60
CA GLU A 41 -4.55 -6.63 13.04
C GLU A 41 -3.58 -6.79 11.86
N GLU A 42 -4.02 -7.43 10.78
CA GLU A 42 -3.21 -7.62 9.58
C GLU A 42 -2.85 -6.28 8.92
N LEU A 43 -3.78 -5.34 8.84
CA LEU A 43 -3.52 -3.98 8.35
C LEU A 43 -2.53 -3.23 9.25
N ALA A 44 -2.66 -3.37 10.58
CA ALA A 44 -1.72 -2.75 11.52
C ALA A 44 -0.32 -3.35 11.38
N GLU A 45 -0.21 -4.66 11.18
CA GLU A 45 1.07 -5.33 10.97
C GLU A 45 1.71 -4.94 9.64
N LYS A 46 0.94 -4.97 8.53
CA LYS A 46 1.38 -4.48 7.21
C LYS A 46 1.80 -3.02 7.28
N GLY A 47 1.02 -2.18 7.96
CA GLY A 47 1.32 -0.78 8.19
C GLY A 47 2.61 -0.57 8.97
N ARG A 48 2.86 -1.36 10.03
CA ARG A 48 4.12 -1.31 10.79
C ARG A 48 5.32 -1.76 9.95
N ARG A 49 5.19 -2.83 9.16
CA ARG A 49 6.27 -3.32 8.29
C ARG A 49 6.58 -2.30 7.18
N ALA A 50 5.55 -1.79 6.52
CA ALA A 50 5.68 -0.74 5.50
C ALA A 50 6.26 0.55 6.10
N GLY A 51 5.81 0.96 7.30
CA GLY A 51 6.29 2.13 8.01
C GLY A 51 7.76 2.01 8.42
N ARG A 52 8.18 0.87 8.98
CA ARG A 52 9.60 0.61 9.29
C ARG A 52 10.45 0.57 8.03
N GLY A 53 10.01 -0.15 6.99
CA GLY A 53 10.73 -0.23 5.71
C GLY A 53 10.88 1.13 5.05
N GLY A 54 9.79 1.90 4.96
CA GLY A 54 9.79 3.26 4.44
C GLY A 54 10.65 4.21 5.29
N GLY A 55 10.59 4.10 6.62
CA GLY A 55 11.43 4.86 7.53
C GLY A 55 12.92 4.57 7.38
N LEU A 56 13.30 3.29 7.27
CA LEU A 56 14.70 2.87 7.05
C LEU A 56 15.22 3.32 5.68
N LEU A 57 14.42 3.18 4.62
CA LEU A 57 14.79 3.68 3.29
C LEU A 57 14.91 5.21 3.27
N GLY A 58 14.02 5.92 3.95
CA GLY A 58 14.10 7.37 4.12
C GLY A 58 15.37 7.80 4.85
N ALA A 59 15.70 7.12 5.97
CA ALA A 59 16.92 7.37 6.72
C ALA A 59 18.18 7.05 5.90
N ALA A 60 18.20 5.92 5.19
CA ALA A 60 19.30 5.57 4.29
C ALA A 60 19.49 6.62 3.19
N GLY A 61 18.40 7.13 2.61
CA GLY A 61 18.43 8.22 1.64
C GLY A 61 19.00 9.51 2.23
N ALA A 62 18.61 9.89 3.44
CA ALA A 62 19.13 11.07 4.13
C ALA A 62 20.64 10.94 4.42
N VAL A 63 21.09 9.78 4.91
CA VAL A 63 22.52 9.51 5.15
C VAL A 63 23.31 9.51 3.85
N ALA A 64 22.78 8.88 2.79
CA ALA A 64 23.42 8.89 1.47
C ALA A 64 23.53 10.31 0.90
N TYR A 65 22.52 11.15 1.08
CA TYR A 65 22.56 12.56 0.68
C TYR A 65 23.63 13.35 1.44
N ALA A 66 23.71 13.18 2.76
CA ALA A 66 24.76 13.81 3.56
C ALA A 66 26.17 13.33 3.13
N GLY A 67 26.34 12.02 2.91
CA GLY A 67 27.58 11.45 2.39
C GLY A 67 27.96 11.97 1.00
N PHE A 68 26.97 12.20 0.14
CA PHE A 68 27.18 12.77 -1.19
C PHE A 68 27.67 14.23 -1.11
N LEU A 69 27.11 15.05 -0.22
CA LEU A 69 27.61 16.41 0.04
C LEU A 69 29.03 16.40 0.60
N ALA A 70 29.32 15.50 1.54
CA ALA A 70 30.67 15.32 2.08
C ALA A 70 31.66 14.92 0.98
N LEU A 71 31.27 13.99 0.09
CA LEU A 71 32.08 13.55 -1.03
C LEU A 71 32.36 14.68 -2.03
N ALA A 72 31.37 15.53 -2.31
CA ALA A 72 31.57 16.74 -3.12
C ALA A 72 32.61 17.67 -2.47
N GLY A 73 32.51 17.88 -1.16
CA GLY A 73 33.51 18.62 -0.38
C GLY A 73 34.90 18.00 -0.46
N THR A 74 35.00 16.67 -0.32
CA THR A 74 36.26 15.93 -0.47
C THR A 74 36.85 16.11 -1.86
N GLY A 75 36.04 16.03 -2.91
CA GLY A 75 36.48 16.26 -4.28
C GLY A 75 36.99 17.70 -4.49
N ALA A 76 36.29 18.68 -3.94
CA ALA A 76 36.72 20.08 -4.00
C ALA A 76 38.04 20.30 -3.25
N ALA A 77 38.19 19.71 -2.06
CA ALA A 77 39.41 19.76 -1.27
C ALA A 77 40.58 19.09 -2.02
N ALA A 78 40.37 17.92 -2.62
CA ALA A 78 41.39 17.23 -3.40
C ALA A 78 41.84 18.04 -4.62
N LEU A 79 40.89 18.62 -5.38
CA LEU A 79 41.21 19.50 -6.51
C LEU A 79 41.91 20.79 -6.06
N SER A 80 41.61 21.29 -4.86
CA SER A 80 42.25 22.49 -4.31
C SER A 80 43.74 22.33 -4.03
N LEU A 81 44.26 21.09 -4.03
CA LEU A 81 45.71 20.82 -3.92
C LEU A 81 46.48 21.30 -5.15
N VAL A 82 45.82 21.40 -6.31
CA VAL A 82 46.43 21.75 -7.59
C VAL A 82 45.77 22.94 -8.29
N LEU A 83 44.60 23.40 -7.81
CA LEU A 83 43.83 24.51 -8.34
C LEU A 83 43.42 25.49 -7.23
N PRO A 84 43.17 26.77 -7.54
CA PRO A 84 42.59 27.67 -6.55
C PRO A 84 41.19 27.18 -6.13
N VAL A 85 40.85 27.41 -4.86
CA VAL A 85 39.61 26.88 -4.22
C VAL A 85 38.35 27.22 -5.03
N TRP A 86 38.26 28.42 -5.59
CA TRP A 86 37.11 28.84 -6.38
C TRP A 86 36.94 28.01 -7.67
N ALA A 87 38.04 27.66 -8.35
CA ALA A 87 38.00 26.85 -9.56
C ALA A 87 37.65 25.40 -9.24
N ALA A 88 38.24 24.84 -8.18
CA ALA A 88 37.90 23.50 -7.68
C ALA A 88 36.40 23.40 -7.33
N ALA A 89 35.86 24.38 -6.61
CA ALA A 89 34.44 24.43 -6.25
C ALA A 89 33.53 24.53 -7.49
N LEU A 90 33.88 25.34 -8.48
CA LEU A 90 33.12 25.44 -9.74
C LEU A 90 33.12 24.13 -10.53
N ILE A 91 34.25 23.43 -10.61
CA ILE A 91 34.35 22.15 -11.31
C ILE A 91 33.44 21.11 -10.64
N VAL A 92 33.55 20.93 -9.32
CA VAL A 92 32.70 19.99 -8.59
C VAL A 92 31.22 20.35 -8.75
N THR A 93 30.89 21.63 -8.61
CA THR A 93 29.51 22.11 -8.82
C THR A 93 29.01 21.77 -10.22
N GLY A 94 29.81 22.05 -11.26
CA GLY A 94 29.46 21.74 -12.64
C GLY A 94 29.21 20.24 -12.86
N VAL A 95 30.05 19.37 -12.28
CA VAL A 95 29.87 17.92 -12.33
C VAL A 95 28.55 17.50 -11.66
N LEU A 96 28.25 18.04 -10.47
CA LEU A 96 27.00 17.76 -9.77
C LEU A 96 25.76 18.17 -10.57
N PHE A 97 25.79 19.36 -11.19
CA PHE A 97 24.71 19.83 -12.06
C PHE A 97 24.55 18.95 -13.31
N ALA A 98 25.64 18.48 -13.90
CA ALA A 98 25.59 17.56 -15.03
C ALA A 98 24.93 16.22 -14.63
N ILE A 99 25.30 15.66 -13.49
CA ILE A 99 24.67 14.45 -12.94
C ILE A 99 23.17 14.71 -12.69
N ALA A 100 22.82 15.84 -12.05
CA ALA A 100 21.43 16.20 -11.79
C ALA A 100 20.61 16.34 -13.08
N ALA A 101 21.17 16.95 -14.13
CA ALA A 101 20.51 17.08 -15.43
C ALA A 101 20.24 15.71 -16.08
N VAL A 102 21.21 14.79 -16.02
CA VAL A 102 21.05 13.42 -16.54
C VAL A 102 19.97 12.67 -15.75
N LEU A 103 20.02 12.72 -14.40
CA LEU A 103 19.01 12.08 -13.56
C LEU A 103 17.61 12.65 -13.82
N ALA A 104 17.49 13.96 -13.96
CA ALA A 104 16.22 14.62 -14.29
C ALA A 104 15.70 14.20 -15.68
N ALA A 105 16.57 14.11 -16.69
CA ALA A 105 16.20 13.67 -18.02
C ALA A 105 15.74 12.20 -18.04
N VAL A 106 16.48 11.30 -17.38
CA VAL A 106 16.13 9.89 -17.25
C VAL A 106 14.82 9.74 -16.46
N GLY A 107 14.70 10.41 -15.31
CA GLY A 107 13.49 10.40 -14.49
C GLY A 107 12.27 10.88 -15.27
N ARG A 108 12.38 11.99 -16.00
CA ARG A 108 11.32 12.48 -16.88
C ARG A 108 11.00 11.49 -17.99
N GLY A 109 12.00 10.80 -18.56
CA GLY A 109 11.79 9.73 -19.53
C GLY A 109 10.99 8.56 -18.97
N GLN A 110 11.33 8.10 -17.76
CA GLN A 110 10.62 7.02 -17.08
C GLN A 110 9.18 7.41 -16.72
N LEU A 111 8.97 8.63 -16.22
CA LEU A 111 7.63 9.16 -15.93
C LEU A 111 6.77 9.27 -17.19
N ARG A 112 7.37 9.67 -18.32
CA ARG A 112 6.66 9.72 -19.62
C ARG A 112 6.31 8.34 -20.15
N LYS A 113 7.15 7.32 -19.93
CA LYS A 113 6.86 5.93 -20.30
C LYS A 113 5.81 5.28 -19.39
N ALA A 114 5.73 5.73 -18.14
CA ALA A 114 4.72 5.29 -17.19
C ALA A 114 3.35 5.96 -17.41
N ALA A 115 3.21 6.84 -18.41
CA ALA A 115 1.97 7.52 -18.75
C ALA A 115 1.48 7.07 -20.15
N PRO A 116 0.16 6.78 -20.30
CA PRO A 116 -0.86 7.42 -19.49
C PRO A 116 -1.37 6.55 -18.32
N PRO A 117 -1.65 7.16 -17.15
CA PRO A 117 -2.36 6.54 -16.03
C PRO A 117 -3.85 6.30 -16.33
N THR A 118 -4.26 6.40 -17.59
CA THR A 118 -5.56 5.93 -18.07
C THR A 118 -5.39 4.48 -18.48
N PRO A 119 -5.91 3.52 -17.70
CA PRO A 119 -5.97 2.14 -18.13
C PRO A 119 -6.91 2.06 -19.34
N GLU A 120 -6.32 2.14 -20.54
CA GLU A 120 -7.02 2.15 -21.83
C GLU A 120 -7.96 0.94 -21.97
N ARG A 121 -7.56 -0.19 -21.38
CA ARG A 121 -8.35 -1.43 -21.31
C ARG A 121 -9.66 -1.26 -20.52
N THR A 122 -9.61 -0.64 -19.34
CA THR A 122 -10.83 -0.40 -18.52
C THR A 122 -11.66 0.77 -19.03
N LEU A 123 -11.07 1.75 -19.69
CA LEU A 123 -11.84 2.80 -20.37
C LEU A 123 -12.56 2.25 -21.61
N GLY A 124 -11.94 1.29 -22.31
CA GLY A 124 -12.56 0.57 -23.42
C GLY A 124 -13.73 -0.31 -22.97
N SER A 125 -13.57 -1.07 -21.89
CA SER A 125 -14.65 -1.92 -21.36
C SER A 125 -15.82 -1.09 -20.83
N VAL A 126 -15.56 -0.01 -20.09
CA VAL A 126 -16.63 0.87 -19.59
C VAL A 126 -17.36 1.58 -20.73
N ARG A 127 -16.66 1.96 -21.81
CA ARG A 127 -17.31 2.52 -23.01
C ARG A 127 -18.18 1.49 -23.72
N ALA A 128 -17.71 0.26 -23.86
CA ALA A 128 -18.48 -0.83 -24.45
C ALA A 128 -19.74 -1.15 -23.63
N ASP A 129 -19.61 -1.19 -22.30
CA ASP A 129 -20.74 -1.43 -21.39
C ASP A 129 -21.78 -0.29 -21.49
N VAL A 130 -21.34 0.97 -21.64
CA VAL A 130 -22.24 2.12 -21.82
C VAL A 130 -22.92 2.11 -23.19
N GLU A 131 -22.23 1.70 -24.26
CA GLU A 131 -22.79 1.57 -25.60
C GLU A 131 -23.89 0.50 -25.63
N GLU A 132 -23.64 -0.65 -25.00
CA GLU A 132 -24.61 -1.75 -24.91
C GLU A 132 -25.87 -1.35 -24.12
N ILE A 133 -25.70 -0.59 -23.02
CA ILE A 133 -26.84 -0.07 -22.24
C ILE A 133 -27.66 0.93 -23.07
N LYS A 134 -27.01 1.81 -23.84
CA LYS A 134 -27.69 2.76 -24.73
C LYS A 134 -28.46 2.07 -25.85
N GLU A 135 -27.90 1.02 -26.46
CA GLU A 135 -28.53 0.25 -27.52
C GLU A 135 -29.77 -0.50 -27.01
N ARG A 136 -29.71 -1.06 -25.79
CA ARG A 136 -30.85 -1.71 -25.13
C ARG A 136 -31.95 -0.74 -24.71
N ALA A 137 -31.63 0.52 -24.45
CA ALA A 137 -32.60 1.56 -24.08
C ALA A 137 -33.29 2.23 -25.27
N HIS A 138 -32.82 1.98 -26.50
CA HIS A 138 -33.41 2.50 -27.74
C HIS A 138 -34.27 1.47 -28.51
N ARG A 139 -34.46 0.27 -27.96
CA ARG A 139 -35.42 -0.73 -28.45
C ARG A 139 -36.72 -0.72 -27.67
#